data_AF-A0A9D4LUH0-F1
#
_entry.id   AF-A0A9D4LUH0-F1
#
_cell.length_a   1.000
_cell.length_b   1.000
_cell.length_c   1.000
_cell.angle_alpha   90.00
_cell.angle_beta   90.00
_cell.angle_gamma   90.00
#
_symmetry.space_group_name_H-M   'P 1'
#
loop_
_entity.id
_entity.type
_entity.pdbx_description
1 polymer ?
#
loop_
_entity_poly.entity_id
_entity_poly.type
_entity_poly.pdbx_seq_one_letter_code
_entity_poly.pdbx_strand_id
1 'polypeptide(L)'
;MFLPQDDIWKPDISLKNSFASFTGLGSSYLNVKVRNTGEVYWYPYQVLESTCEVEIRNFPFDVQTCNLKFTAWSYTKTDVDINRGGENIILSDYVPNSMWDIQSTAAREVNTDESAIVFEIKLKRKPGFYIINVIVPVVLLSILNTFSFVLPITSGERASYSVTLFLSLAVFLTIVAASLPKNSDSVSLLSVYLILMTVASTLIVVLCLVEARFAARSTTEHHIDKGFLFVHKIAKVLRCKTCKRIQSVLPHDNTEENKSEAIVFEEVNWIDIVASMDVLLFIFFMTLTILGAFVIFAKAAGH
;
A
#
# COMPACT_ATOMS: atom_id res chain seq x y z
N MET A 1 44.93 -30.31 12.74
CA MET A 1 44.58 -31.30 11.70
C MET A 1 43.19 -30.98 11.16
N PHE A 2 42.88 -31.34 9.92
CA PHE A 2 41.51 -31.32 9.40
C PHE A 2 40.98 -32.75 9.35
N LEU A 3 39.76 -32.98 9.84
CA LEU A 3 39.10 -34.29 9.84
C LEU A 3 37.69 -34.16 9.24
N PRO A 4 37.15 -35.20 8.60
CA PRO A 4 35.75 -35.23 8.21
C PRO A 4 34.84 -35.00 9.42
N GLN A 5 33.81 -34.16 9.27
CA GLN A 5 32.93 -33.81 10.41
C GLN A 5 32.10 -34.98 10.97
N ASP A 6 32.00 -36.09 10.23
CA ASP A 6 31.21 -37.26 10.61
C ASP A 6 32.05 -38.31 11.35
N ASP A 7 33.39 -38.18 11.31
CA ASP A 7 34.32 -39.06 12.03
C ASP A 7 34.52 -38.64 13.50
N ILE A 8 34.02 -37.47 13.88
CA ILE A 8 34.11 -36.95 15.25
C ILE A 8 32.74 -36.61 15.81
N TRP A 9 32.60 -36.68 17.14
CA TRP A 9 31.39 -36.21 17.80
C TRP A 9 31.23 -34.69 17.64
N LYS A 10 30.01 -34.28 17.30
CA LYS A 10 29.55 -32.89 17.27
C LYS A 10 28.11 -32.83 17.80
N PRO A 11 27.71 -31.74 18.49
CA PRO A 11 26.32 -31.56 18.88
C PRO A 11 25.42 -31.39 17.65
N ASP A 12 24.19 -31.86 17.75
CA ASP A 12 23.16 -31.77 16.71
C ASP A 12 22.47 -30.40 16.74
N ILE A 13 23.25 -29.34 16.50
CA ILE A 13 22.74 -27.98 16.47
C ILE A 13 21.78 -27.83 15.29
N SER A 14 20.51 -27.53 15.57
CA SER A 14 19.46 -27.40 14.57
C SER A 14 18.71 -26.09 14.71
N LEU A 15 18.19 -25.60 13.57
CA LEU A 15 17.29 -24.43 13.53
C LEU A 15 15.90 -24.84 14.03
N LYS A 16 15.53 -24.44 15.25
CA LYS A 16 14.27 -24.81 15.90
C LYS A 16 13.05 -24.25 15.16
N ASN A 17 13.15 -23.03 14.63
CA ASN A 17 12.08 -22.38 13.88
C ASN A 17 12.26 -22.54 12.36
N SER A 18 12.70 -23.72 11.91
CA SER A 18 12.83 -24.04 10.49
C SER A 18 11.46 -24.09 9.80
N PHE A 19 11.39 -23.60 8.56
CA PHE A 19 10.16 -23.64 7.76
C PHE A 19 10.05 -24.93 6.92
N ALA A 20 11.11 -25.31 6.20
CA ALA A 20 11.03 -26.41 5.23
C ALA A 20 11.50 -27.76 5.75
N SER A 21 12.62 -27.80 6.47
CA SER A 21 13.17 -29.08 6.97
C SER A 21 13.90 -28.91 8.30
N PHE A 22 13.65 -29.82 9.22
CA PHE A 22 14.36 -29.88 10.49
C PHE A 22 15.58 -30.79 10.33
N THR A 23 16.74 -30.18 10.10
CA THR A 23 18.02 -30.89 9.93
C THR A 23 19.10 -30.28 10.82
N GLY A 24 20.08 -31.10 11.21
CA GLY A 24 21.29 -30.61 11.88
C GLY A 24 22.11 -29.72 10.94
N LEU A 25 22.77 -28.72 11.53
CA LEU A 25 23.74 -27.89 10.81
C LEU A 25 24.87 -28.76 10.25
N GLY A 26 25.39 -28.34 9.09
CA GLY A 26 26.55 -28.94 8.44
C GLY A 26 26.19 -29.87 7.27
N SER A 27 27.22 -30.45 6.66
CA SER A 27 27.08 -31.35 5.53
C SER A 27 28.27 -32.32 5.48
N SER A 28 28.04 -33.54 5.00
CA SER A 28 29.01 -34.65 5.05
C SER A 28 30.34 -34.35 4.33
N TYR A 29 30.37 -33.38 3.42
CA TYR A 29 31.60 -32.96 2.74
C TYR A 29 32.44 -31.92 3.51
N LEU A 30 31.96 -31.43 4.65
CA LEU A 30 32.66 -30.43 5.47
C LEU A 30 33.71 -31.09 6.38
N ASN A 31 34.83 -30.40 6.55
CA ASN A 31 35.87 -30.78 7.48
C ASN A 31 35.87 -29.86 8.71
N VAL A 32 36.26 -30.40 9.85
CA VAL A 32 36.50 -29.67 11.10
C VAL A 32 38.00 -29.46 11.32
N LYS A 33 38.39 -28.37 11.97
CA LYS A 33 39.78 -28.10 12.34
C LYS A 33 39.99 -28.44 13.81
N VAL A 34 40.84 -29.43 14.07
CA VAL A 34 41.20 -29.88 15.43
C VAL A 34 42.59 -29.37 15.80
N ARG A 35 42.72 -28.67 16.93
CA ARG A 35 44.00 -28.23 17.51
C ARG A 35 44.60 -29.31 18.44
N ASN A 36 45.90 -29.22 18.70
CA ASN A 36 46.59 -30.10 19.66
C ASN A 36 46.10 -29.94 21.11
N THR A 37 45.43 -28.83 21.43
CA THR A 37 44.77 -28.57 22.72
C THR A 37 43.47 -29.34 22.90
N GLY A 38 42.95 -29.98 21.84
CA GLY A 38 41.62 -30.58 21.83
C GLY A 38 40.50 -29.63 21.39
N GLU A 39 40.80 -28.35 21.16
CA GLU A 39 39.81 -27.40 20.63
C GLU A 39 39.43 -27.75 19.18
N VAL A 40 38.13 -27.83 18.93
CA VAL A 40 37.56 -28.12 17.61
C VAL A 40 36.88 -26.86 17.07
N TYR A 41 37.27 -26.45 15.87
CA TYR A 41 36.63 -25.36 15.14
C TYR A 41 35.81 -25.93 13.99
N TRP A 42 34.51 -25.64 14.00
CA TRP A 42 33.55 -26.07 13.00
C TRP A 42 32.80 -24.85 12.47
N TYR A 43 32.85 -24.65 11.16
CA TYR A 43 32.20 -23.54 10.45
C TYR A 43 31.24 -24.11 9.42
N PRO A 44 30.03 -24.53 9.82
CA PRO A 44 29.05 -25.07 8.90
C PRO A 44 28.56 -23.98 7.94
N TYR A 45 28.38 -24.34 6.67
CA TYR A 45 27.74 -23.49 5.67
C TYR A 45 26.45 -24.17 5.21
N GLN A 46 25.32 -23.47 5.31
CA GLN A 46 24.02 -24.00 4.93
C GLN A 46 23.06 -22.87 4.54
N VAL A 47 22.14 -23.16 3.63
CA VAL A 47 20.99 -22.30 3.36
C VAL A 47 19.94 -22.55 4.45
N LEU A 48 19.57 -21.50 5.17
CA LEU A 48 18.63 -21.57 6.28
C LEU A 48 17.28 -20.98 5.86
N GLU A 49 16.22 -21.74 6.08
CA GLU A 49 14.84 -21.29 5.88
C GLU A 49 14.11 -21.30 7.20
N SER A 50 13.71 -20.12 7.69
CA SER A 50 13.08 -19.96 9.00
C SER A 50 11.70 -19.34 8.90
N THR A 51 10.83 -19.69 9.84
CA THR A 51 9.57 -18.97 10.04
C THR A 51 9.83 -17.67 10.77
N CYS A 52 9.35 -16.56 10.20
CA CYS A 52 9.41 -15.23 10.78
C CYS A 52 8.01 -14.60 10.75
N GLU A 53 7.61 -13.98 11.86
CA GLU A 53 6.37 -13.20 11.91
C GLU A 53 6.58 -11.86 11.21
N VAL A 54 5.72 -11.55 10.25
CA VAL A 54 5.87 -10.37 9.38
C VAL A 54 4.79 -9.35 9.72
N GLU A 55 5.20 -8.15 10.12
CA GLU A 55 4.30 -7.04 10.38
C GLU A 55 4.16 -6.14 9.15
N ILE A 56 2.99 -6.13 8.52
CA ILE A 56 2.78 -5.44 7.23
C ILE A 56 2.06 -4.10 7.33
N ARG A 57 1.81 -3.59 8.56
CA ARG A 57 1.01 -2.37 8.79
C ARG A 57 1.49 -1.21 7.94
N ASN A 58 2.80 -0.97 7.93
CA ASN A 58 3.44 0.17 7.27
C ASN A 58 3.99 -0.15 5.86
N PHE A 59 3.56 -1.25 5.24
CA PHE A 59 3.99 -1.60 3.88
C PHE A 59 3.77 -0.43 2.90
N PRO A 60 4.75 -0.12 2.00
CA PRO A 60 6.03 -0.78 1.76
C PRO A 60 7.22 -0.22 2.56
N PHE A 61 6.97 0.61 3.59
CA PHE A 61 7.96 1.22 4.48
C PHE A 61 8.15 0.39 5.77
N ASP A 62 7.97 -0.92 5.68
CA ASP A 62 7.98 -1.84 6.80
C ASP A 62 9.40 -2.19 7.26
N VAL A 63 9.51 -2.47 8.57
CA VAL A 63 10.69 -3.03 9.21
C VAL A 63 10.30 -4.37 9.83
N GLN A 64 11.05 -5.42 9.52
CA GLN A 64 10.82 -6.78 9.98
C GLN A 64 11.90 -7.20 10.96
N THR A 65 11.52 -7.88 12.02
CA THR A 65 12.45 -8.45 13.00
C THR A 65 12.35 -9.97 12.95
N CYS A 66 13.33 -10.61 12.31
CA CYS A 66 13.34 -12.06 12.15
C CYS A 66 14.36 -12.70 13.09
N ASN A 67 13.95 -13.82 13.69
CA ASN A 67 14.75 -14.55 14.66
C ASN A 67 15.18 -15.90 14.07
N LEU A 68 16.45 -16.28 14.22
CA LEU A 68 16.95 -17.62 13.96
C LEU A 68 17.29 -18.27 15.30
N LYS A 69 16.51 -19.27 15.72
CA LYS A 69 16.72 -19.97 17.00
C LYS A 69 17.46 -21.28 16.76
N PHE A 70 18.68 -21.39 17.26
CA PHE A 70 19.46 -22.61 17.25
C PHE A 70 19.46 -23.28 18.62
N THR A 71 19.35 -24.61 18.63
CA THR A 71 19.38 -25.45 19.83
C THR A 71 20.08 -26.75 19.54
N ALA A 72 20.71 -27.37 20.53
CA ALA A 72 21.04 -28.79 20.47
C ALA A 72 19.73 -29.56 20.67
N TRP A 73 19.41 -30.49 19.77
CA TRP A 73 18.08 -31.11 19.75
C TRP A 73 17.98 -32.32 20.68
N SER A 74 19.01 -33.19 20.65
CA SER A 74 19.02 -34.43 21.44
C SER A 74 19.60 -34.26 22.85
N TYR A 75 19.96 -33.03 23.24
CA TYR A 75 20.69 -32.74 24.47
C TYR A 75 19.95 -31.75 25.36
N THR A 76 20.09 -31.92 26.66
CA THR A 76 19.66 -30.91 27.63
C THR A 76 20.77 -29.89 27.88
N LYS A 77 20.44 -28.78 28.54
CA LYS A 77 21.44 -27.77 28.91
C LYS A 77 22.59 -28.33 29.77
N THR A 78 22.35 -29.38 30.55
CA THR A 78 23.40 -30.02 31.36
C THR A 78 24.38 -30.85 30.53
N ASP A 79 23.96 -31.33 29.36
CA ASP A 79 24.79 -32.13 28.47
C ASP A 79 25.57 -31.24 27.49
N VAL A 80 24.89 -30.24 26.90
CA VAL A 80 25.45 -29.30 25.94
C VAL A 80 24.98 -27.89 26.28
N ASP A 81 25.93 -27.00 26.62
CA ASP A 81 25.67 -25.59 26.85
C ASP A 81 26.21 -24.72 25.71
N ILE A 82 25.31 -24.00 25.04
CA ILE A 82 25.57 -23.15 23.89
C ILE A 82 25.71 -21.69 24.36
N ASN A 83 26.92 -21.15 24.26
CA ASN A 83 27.23 -19.77 24.58
C ASN A 83 27.46 -18.93 23.31
N ARG A 84 27.12 -17.65 23.36
CA ARG A 84 27.33 -16.72 22.23
C ARG A 84 28.79 -16.33 22.11
N GLY A 85 29.32 -16.37 20.88
CA GLY A 85 30.70 -15.93 20.58
C GLY A 85 30.86 -14.40 20.49
N GLY A 86 29.76 -13.65 20.43
CA GLY A 86 29.74 -12.20 20.32
C GLY A 86 28.32 -11.65 20.47
N GLU A 87 28.18 -10.33 20.53
CA GLU A 87 26.87 -9.67 20.71
C GLU A 87 26.05 -9.57 19.43
N ASN A 88 26.72 -9.52 18.27
CA ASN A 88 26.11 -9.28 16.96
C ASN A 88 26.54 -10.32 15.94
N ILE A 89 25.80 -10.43 14.84
CA ILE A 89 26.16 -11.29 13.72
C ILE A 89 27.31 -10.63 12.96
N ILE A 90 28.33 -11.40 12.60
CA ILE A 90 29.46 -10.92 11.80
C ILE A 90 28.99 -10.78 10.34
N LEU A 91 29.08 -9.57 9.79
CA LEU A 91 28.62 -9.22 8.43
C LEU A 91 29.78 -8.94 7.46
N SER A 92 31.00 -9.42 7.73
CA SER A 92 32.19 -9.14 6.90
C SER A 92 32.04 -9.61 5.45
N ASP A 93 31.42 -10.78 5.25
CA ASP A 93 31.19 -11.39 3.94
C ASP A 93 29.76 -11.16 3.42
N TYR A 94 29.03 -10.21 4.02
CA TYR A 94 27.66 -9.90 3.61
C TYR A 94 27.63 -9.18 2.25
N VAL A 95 26.87 -9.74 1.32
CA VAL A 95 26.54 -9.09 0.05
C VAL A 95 25.21 -8.33 0.23
N PRO A 96 25.19 -7.00 0.00
CA PRO A 96 23.98 -6.19 0.15
C PRO A 96 22.79 -6.72 -0.67
N ASN A 97 21.61 -6.77 -0.03
CA ASN A 97 20.38 -7.21 -0.68
C ASN A 97 19.68 -6.03 -1.40
N SER A 98 19.06 -6.32 -2.56
CA SER A 98 18.39 -5.31 -3.39
C SER A 98 16.99 -4.92 -2.89
N MET A 99 16.39 -5.74 -2.02
CA MET A 99 15.05 -5.53 -1.47
C MET A 99 15.08 -5.07 0.00
N TRP A 100 16.09 -5.49 0.77
CA TRP A 100 16.19 -5.26 2.20
C TRP A 100 17.52 -4.67 2.62
N ASP A 101 17.50 -3.75 3.58
CA ASP A 101 18.68 -3.27 4.30
C ASP A 101 18.71 -3.85 5.71
N ILE A 102 19.87 -4.31 6.15
CA ILE A 102 20.09 -4.74 7.54
C ILE A 102 20.26 -3.48 8.41
N GLN A 103 19.30 -3.22 9.29
CA GLN A 103 19.33 -2.11 10.24
C GLN A 103 20.21 -2.43 11.46
N SER A 104 20.02 -3.62 12.03
CA SER A 104 20.78 -4.12 13.17
C SER A 104 20.69 -5.63 13.26
N THR A 105 21.65 -6.22 13.97
CA THR A 105 21.63 -7.64 14.33
C THR A 105 21.91 -7.76 15.81
N ALA A 106 21.48 -8.84 16.44
CA ALA A 106 21.80 -9.15 17.82
C ALA A 106 21.85 -10.67 18.02
N ALA A 107 22.63 -11.11 19.00
CA ALA A 107 22.71 -12.50 19.44
C ALA A 107 22.40 -12.57 20.94
N ARG A 108 21.35 -13.33 21.28
CA ARG A 108 20.91 -13.52 22.66
C ARG A 108 20.90 -15.00 23.03
N GLU A 109 21.41 -15.29 24.22
CA GLU A 109 21.29 -16.61 24.85
C GLU A 109 19.91 -16.73 25.47
N VAL A 110 19.29 -17.90 25.32
CA VAL A 110 18.01 -18.24 25.95
C VAL A 110 18.30 -19.23 27.06
N ASN A 111 18.40 -18.71 28.28
CA ASN A 111 18.75 -19.48 29.48
C ASN A 111 17.50 -20.07 30.16
N THR A 112 16.79 -20.92 29.43
CA THR A 112 15.69 -21.76 29.96
C THR A 112 16.16 -23.22 30.11
N ASP A 113 15.24 -24.19 30.20
CA ASP A 113 15.56 -25.63 30.30
C ASP A 113 16.30 -26.18 29.06
N GLU A 114 16.13 -25.54 27.90
CA GLU A 114 16.88 -25.80 26.67
C GLU A 114 18.03 -24.79 26.53
N SER A 115 19.24 -25.27 26.20
CA SER A 115 20.34 -24.39 25.82
C SER A 115 20.17 -23.97 24.35
N ALA A 116 19.84 -22.70 24.13
CA ALA A 116 19.55 -22.17 22.81
C ALA A 116 20.10 -20.76 22.63
N ILE A 117 20.47 -20.44 21.38
CA ILE A 117 20.88 -19.10 20.96
C ILE A 117 19.91 -18.57 19.91
N VAL A 118 19.53 -17.30 20.03
CA VAL A 118 18.68 -16.61 19.07
C VAL A 118 19.44 -15.48 18.41
N PHE A 119 19.54 -15.53 17.09
CA PHE A 119 20.05 -14.44 16.27
C PHE A 119 18.87 -13.61 15.77
N GLU A 120 18.80 -12.36 16.18
CA GLU A 120 17.82 -11.39 15.75
C GLU A 120 18.39 -10.56 14.60
N ILE A 121 17.63 -10.42 13.52
CA ILE A 121 17.99 -9.64 12.33
C ILE A 121 16.86 -8.66 12.06
N LYS A 122 17.16 -7.35 12.14
CA LYS A 122 16.22 -6.28 11.77
C LYS A 122 16.46 -5.84 10.34
N LEU A 123 15.44 -6.01 9.50
CA LEU A 123 15.45 -5.76 8.06
C LEU A 123 14.50 -4.61 7.73
N LYS A 124 14.98 -3.57 7.03
CA LYS A 124 14.15 -2.49 6.48
C LYS A 124 13.95 -2.67 4.98
N ARG A 125 12.71 -2.60 4.50
CA ARG A 125 12.42 -2.75 3.06
C ARG A 125 12.83 -1.50 2.29
N LYS A 126 13.33 -1.69 1.07
CA LYS A 126 13.52 -0.63 0.07
C LYS A 126 12.19 -0.39 -0.68
N PRO A 127 11.53 0.77 -0.52
CA PRO A 127 10.17 0.98 -1.01
C PRO A 127 10.09 1.39 -2.50
N GLY A 128 11.20 1.74 -3.14
CA GLY A 128 11.23 2.41 -4.45
C GLY A 128 10.44 1.69 -5.56
N PHE A 129 10.52 0.36 -5.61
CA PHE A 129 9.78 -0.44 -6.58
C PHE A 129 8.25 -0.28 -6.42
N TYR A 130 7.74 -0.33 -5.19
CA TYR A 130 6.31 -0.21 -4.91
C TYR A 130 5.81 1.23 -5.10
N ILE A 131 6.65 2.22 -4.81
CA ILE A 131 6.32 3.64 -5.05
C ILE A 131 6.05 3.85 -6.54
N ILE A 132 6.96 3.42 -7.42
CA ILE A 132 6.86 3.68 -8.86
C ILE A 132 5.79 2.81 -9.52
N ASN A 133 5.74 1.51 -9.20
CA ASN A 133 4.94 0.55 -9.96
C ASN A 133 3.54 0.29 -9.38
N VAL A 134 3.28 0.67 -8.14
CA VAL A 134 1.97 0.44 -7.50
C VAL A 134 1.33 1.76 -7.09
N ILE A 135 2.04 2.57 -6.31
CA ILE A 135 1.48 3.76 -5.69
C ILE A 135 1.18 4.85 -6.74
N VAL A 136 2.16 5.19 -7.59
CA VAL A 136 1.99 6.22 -8.62
C VAL A 136 0.81 5.92 -9.56
N PRO A 137 0.68 4.71 -10.15
CA PRO A 137 -0.48 4.35 -10.97
C PRO A 137 -1.83 4.50 -10.25
N VAL A 138 -1.91 4.08 -8.99
CA VAL A 138 -3.15 4.16 -8.20
C VAL A 138 -3.55 5.61 -7.93
N VAL A 139 -2.59 6.47 -7.61
CA VAL A 139 -2.85 7.91 -7.43
C VAL A 139 -3.35 8.53 -8.74
N LEU A 140 -2.73 8.21 -9.88
CA LEU A 140 -3.19 8.69 -11.19
C LEU A 140 -4.62 8.21 -11.52
N LEU A 141 -4.92 6.93 -11.28
CA LEU A 141 -6.26 6.38 -11.48
C LEU A 141 -7.30 7.05 -10.58
N SER A 142 -6.95 7.38 -9.33
CA SER A 142 -7.88 8.05 -8.42
C SER A 142 -8.20 9.49 -8.84
N ILE A 143 -7.21 10.20 -9.40
CA ILE A 143 -7.42 11.53 -9.98
C ILE A 143 -8.35 11.40 -11.18
N LEU A 144 -8.02 10.52 -12.14
CA LEU A 144 -8.86 10.25 -13.32
C LEU A 144 -10.29 9.86 -12.93
N ASN A 145 -10.46 9.02 -11.91
CA ASN A 145 -11.78 8.62 -11.43
C ASN A 145 -12.67 9.81 -11.05
N THR A 146 -12.07 10.90 -10.55
CA THR A 146 -12.82 12.12 -10.22
C THR A 146 -13.15 12.98 -11.45
N PHE A 147 -12.37 12.89 -12.53
CA PHE A 147 -12.69 13.54 -13.81
C PHE A 147 -13.93 12.97 -14.49
N SER A 148 -14.52 11.89 -13.97
CA SER A 148 -15.82 11.38 -14.41
C SER A 148 -16.94 12.43 -14.29
N PHE A 149 -16.86 13.32 -13.29
CA PHE A 149 -17.79 14.44 -13.10
C PHE A 149 -17.52 15.63 -14.03
N VAL A 150 -16.31 15.72 -14.61
CA VAL A 150 -15.99 16.77 -15.59
C VAL A 150 -16.54 16.41 -16.97
N LEU A 151 -16.67 15.12 -17.25
CA LEU A 151 -17.19 14.63 -18.52
C LEU A 151 -18.70 14.90 -18.62
N PRO A 152 -19.16 15.66 -19.64
CA PRO A 152 -20.56 16.00 -19.77
C PRO A 152 -21.41 14.76 -20.06
N ILE A 153 -22.58 14.69 -19.44
CA ILE A 153 -23.47 13.53 -19.56
C ILE A 153 -24.04 13.32 -20.97
N THR A 154 -24.05 14.38 -21.78
CA THR A 154 -24.44 14.35 -23.20
C THR A 154 -23.46 13.55 -24.07
N SER A 155 -22.25 13.26 -23.57
CA SER A 155 -21.24 12.49 -24.31
C SER A 155 -21.60 11.01 -24.48
N GLY A 156 -22.50 10.45 -23.67
CA GLY A 156 -22.83 9.02 -23.68
C GLY A 156 -21.74 8.10 -23.10
N GLU A 157 -20.47 8.51 -23.13
CA GLU A 157 -19.32 7.68 -22.71
C GLU A 157 -19.05 7.68 -21.20
N ARG A 158 -19.76 8.49 -20.43
CA ARG A 158 -19.49 8.69 -18.99
C ARG A 158 -19.64 7.44 -18.14
N ALA A 159 -20.68 6.65 -18.40
CA ALA A 159 -20.88 5.38 -17.68
C ALA A 159 -19.76 4.38 -17.99
N SER A 160 -19.37 4.28 -19.26
CA SER A 160 -18.27 3.42 -19.72
C SER A 160 -16.93 3.82 -19.08
N TYR A 161 -16.62 5.12 -19.05
CA TYR A 161 -15.45 5.68 -18.39
C TYR A 161 -15.38 5.32 -16.90
N SER A 162 -16.48 5.54 -16.15
CA SER A 162 -16.54 5.28 -14.72
C SER A 162 -16.41 3.78 -14.38
N VAL A 163 -17.06 2.90 -15.14
CA VAL A 163 -16.94 1.44 -14.98
C VAL A 163 -15.52 0.96 -15.29
N THR A 164 -14.87 1.51 -16.32
CA THR A 164 -13.50 1.15 -16.69
C THR A 164 -12.50 1.49 -15.56
N LEU A 165 -12.66 2.65 -14.93
CA LEU A 165 -11.82 3.05 -13.79
C LEU A 165 -12.07 2.20 -12.56
N PHE A 166 -13.32 1.86 -12.26
CA PHE A 166 -13.67 0.92 -11.20
C PHE A 166 -12.98 -0.44 -11.40
N LEU A 167 -13.07 -0.99 -12.61
CA LEU A 167 -12.43 -2.26 -12.95
C LEU A 167 -10.90 -2.17 -12.82
N SER A 168 -10.30 -1.08 -13.31
CA SER A 168 -8.85 -0.86 -13.19
C SER A 168 -8.39 -0.83 -11.72
N LEU A 169 -9.11 -0.10 -10.86
CA LEU A 169 -8.83 -0.07 -9.42
C LEU A 169 -9.00 -1.44 -8.76
N ALA A 170 -10.02 -2.22 -9.15
CA ALA A 170 -10.22 -3.57 -8.66
C ALA A 170 -9.05 -4.51 -9.06
N VAL A 171 -8.52 -4.38 -10.28
CA VAL A 171 -7.34 -5.14 -10.73
C VAL A 171 -6.08 -4.75 -9.94
N PHE A 172 -5.85 -3.46 -9.68
CA PHE A 172 -4.73 -3.05 -8.84
C PHE A 172 -4.86 -3.58 -7.39
N LEU A 173 -6.07 -3.57 -6.83
CA LEU A 173 -6.33 -4.15 -5.51
C LEU A 173 -5.98 -5.65 -5.47
N THR A 174 -6.35 -6.42 -6.50
CA THR A 174 -6.05 -7.86 -6.54
C THR A 174 -4.56 -8.14 -6.72
N ILE A 175 -3.85 -7.37 -7.54
CA ILE A 175 -2.38 -7.48 -7.71
C ILE A 175 -1.67 -7.24 -6.36
N VAL A 176 -2.08 -6.20 -5.64
CA VAL A 176 -1.51 -5.89 -4.32
C VAL A 176 -1.85 -7.00 -3.33
N ALA A 177 -3.11 -7.44 -3.26
CA ALA A 177 -3.52 -8.53 -2.37
C ALA A 177 -2.76 -9.85 -2.64
N ALA A 178 -2.39 -10.13 -3.88
CA ALA A 178 -1.59 -11.31 -4.24
C ALA A 178 -0.11 -11.20 -3.84
N SER A 179 0.41 -9.98 -3.67
CA SER A 179 1.82 -9.72 -3.35
C SER A 179 2.10 -9.66 -1.84
N LEU A 180 1.07 -9.43 -1.02
CA LEU A 180 1.21 -9.42 0.43
C LEU A 180 1.02 -10.82 1.03
N PRO A 181 1.69 -11.14 2.15
CA PRO A 181 1.44 -12.38 2.86
C PRO A 181 -0.01 -12.45 3.33
N LYS A 182 -0.60 -13.64 3.31
CA LYS A 182 -1.94 -13.87 3.84
C LYS A 182 -1.88 -13.88 5.36
N ASN A 183 -2.16 -12.76 5.99
CA ASN A 183 -2.27 -12.62 7.43
C ASN A 183 -3.54 -11.83 7.79
N SER A 184 -4.12 -12.12 8.96
CA SER A 184 -5.28 -11.40 9.49
C SER A 184 -4.94 -10.54 10.71
N ASP A 185 -3.75 -10.71 11.28
CA ASP A 185 -3.31 -10.01 12.49
C ASP A 185 -2.94 -8.54 12.24
N SER A 186 -2.52 -8.22 11.02
CA SER A 186 -2.23 -6.86 10.61
C SER A 186 -2.67 -6.61 9.17
N VAL A 187 -3.38 -5.50 8.94
CA VAL A 187 -3.77 -5.05 7.60
C VAL A 187 -2.83 -3.92 7.18
N SER A 188 -2.35 -3.95 5.93
CA SER A 188 -1.48 -2.89 5.42
C SER A 188 -2.25 -1.59 5.17
N LEU A 189 -1.62 -0.45 5.47
CA LEU A 189 -2.19 0.87 5.19
C LEU A 189 -2.44 1.07 3.69
N LEU A 190 -1.59 0.50 2.82
CA LEU A 190 -1.77 0.52 1.38
C LEU A 190 -3.04 -0.23 0.94
N SER A 191 -3.31 -1.41 1.52
CA SER A 191 -4.53 -2.17 1.22
C SER A 191 -5.78 -1.42 1.67
N VAL A 192 -5.75 -0.80 2.87
CA VAL A 192 -6.87 0.03 3.34
C VAL A 192 -7.12 1.20 2.40
N TYR A 193 -6.06 1.86 1.92
CA TYR A 193 -6.17 2.95 0.95
C TYR A 193 -6.83 2.50 -0.35
N LEU A 194 -6.38 1.38 -0.92
CA LEU A 194 -6.93 0.84 -2.15
C LEU A 194 -8.42 0.48 -1.99
N ILE A 195 -8.80 -0.13 -0.86
CA ILE A 195 -10.19 -0.44 -0.56
C ILE A 195 -11.02 0.85 -0.49
N LEU A 196 -10.54 1.89 0.21
CA LEU A 196 -11.23 3.18 0.28
C LEU A 196 -11.40 3.81 -1.12
N MET A 197 -10.39 3.72 -1.96
CA MET A 197 -10.46 4.20 -3.34
C MET A 197 -11.44 3.40 -4.21
N THR A 198 -11.48 2.07 -4.06
CA THR A 198 -12.46 1.22 -4.74
C THR A 198 -13.87 1.55 -4.26
N VAL A 199 -14.10 1.73 -2.96
CA VAL A 199 -15.40 2.15 -2.40
C VAL A 199 -15.80 3.52 -2.95
N ALA A 200 -14.89 4.50 -2.97
CA ALA A 200 -15.16 5.80 -3.58
C ALA A 200 -15.52 5.67 -5.07
N SER A 201 -14.82 4.81 -5.83
CA SER A 201 -15.14 4.53 -7.23
C SER A 201 -16.52 3.89 -7.41
N THR A 202 -16.92 2.94 -6.55
CA THR A 202 -18.29 2.38 -6.59
C THR A 202 -19.36 3.45 -6.36
N LEU A 203 -19.13 4.36 -5.41
CA LEU A 203 -20.05 5.47 -5.14
C LEU A 203 -20.14 6.41 -6.35
N ILE A 204 -19.01 6.71 -7.00
CA ILE A 204 -18.95 7.55 -8.20
C ILE A 204 -19.75 6.91 -9.36
N VAL A 205 -19.59 5.60 -9.60
CA VAL A 205 -20.37 4.88 -10.62
C VAL A 205 -21.88 4.99 -10.34
N VAL A 206 -22.30 4.74 -9.09
CA VAL A 206 -23.72 4.85 -8.70
C VAL A 206 -24.24 6.28 -8.90
N LEU A 207 -23.47 7.29 -8.50
CA LEU A 207 -23.84 8.70 -8.67
C LEU A 207 -23.96 9.06 -10.16
N CYS A 208 -23.05 8.60 -11.01
CA CYS A 208 -23.12 8.83 -12.46
C CYS A 208 -24.38 8.19 -13.09
N LEU A 209 -24.80 7.01 -12.63
CA LEU A 209 -26.04 6.36 -13.08
C LEU A 209 -27.28 7.13 -12.61
N VAL A 210 -27.27 7.63 -11.38
CA VAL A 210 -28.35 8.45 -10.82
C VAL A 210 -28.47 9.77 -11.60
N GLU A 211 -27.35 10.43 -11.89
CA GLU A 211 -27.32 11.66 -12.69
C GLU A 211 -27.77 11.41 -14.14
N ALA A 212 -27.42 10.26 -14.72
CA ALA A 212 -27.93 9.87 -16.04
C ALA A 212 -29.44 9.70 -16.05
N ARG A 213 -30.01 9.13 -14.97
CA ARG A 213 -31.46 9.03 -14.80
C ARG A 213 -32.11 10.40 -14.64
N PHE A 214 -31.53 11.32 -13.88
CA PHE A 214 -32.04 12.69 -13.76
C PHE A 214 -31.97 13.46 -15.08
N ALA A 215 -30.87 13.33 -15.82
CA ALA A 215 -30.74 13.93 -17.15
C ALA A 215 -31.79 13.37 -18.13
N ALA A 216 -32.10 12.07 -18.06
CA ALA A 216 -33.17 11.48 -18.86
C ALA A 216 -34.57 11.99 -18.48
N ARG A 217 -34.81 12.37 -17.21
CA ARG A 217 -36.09 12.97 -16.77
C ARG A 217 -36.31 14.38 -17.34
N SER A 218 -35.25 15.07 -17.76
CA SER A 218 -35.30 16.38 -18.41
C SER A 218 -36.24 16.43 -19.62
N THR A 219 -36.44 15.32 -20.31
CA THR A 219 -37.27 15.24 -21.52
C THR A 219 -38.75 14.98 -21.22
N THR A 220 -39.10 14.53 -20.01
CA THR A 220 -40.47 14.10 -19.67
C THR A 220 -41.15 14.96 -18.61
N GLU A 221 -40.40 15.64 -17.74
CA GLU A 221 -40.99 16.32 -16.58
C GLU A 221 -40.20 17.59 -16.19
N HIS A 222 -40.83 18.76 -16.34
CA HIS A 222 -40.21 20.07 -16.04
C HIS A 222 -40.36 20.51 -14.58
N HIS A 223 -41.08 19.75 -13.74
CA HIS A 223 -41.28 20.14 -12.35
C HIS A 223 -40.05 19.77 -11.49
N ILE A 224 -39.28 20.78 -11.12
CA ILE A 224 -38.08 20.66 -10.27
C ILE A 224 -38.45 21.02 -8.83
N ASP A 225 -38.10 20.13 -7.89
CA ASP A 225 -38.34 20.38 -6.48
C ASP A 225 -37.38 21.46 -5.91
N LYS A 226 -37.84 22.19 -4.88
CA LYS A 226 -37.14 23.34 -4.27
C LYS A 226 -35.75 22.97 -3.74
N GLY A 227 -35.55 21.70 -3.35
CA GLY A 227 -34.25 21.18 -2.90
C GLY A 227 -33.17 21.22 -3.98
N PHE A 228 -33.49 20.83 -5.22
CA PHE A 228 -32.53 20.83 -6.32
C PHE A 228 -32.18 22.25 -6.79
N LEU A 229 -33.16 23.17 -6.73
CA LEU A 229 -32.94 24.60 -6.96
C LEU A 229 -31.99 25.22 -5.93
N PHE A 230 -32.04 24.77 -4.67
CA PHE A 230 -31.10 25.20 -3.63
C PHE A 230 -29.67 24.72 -3.92
N VAL A 231 -29.50 23.46 -4.34
CA VAL A 231 -28.21 22.90 -4.76
C VAL A 231 -27.63 23.68 -5.94
N HIS A 232 -28.45 24.01 -6.95
CA HIS A 232 -28.04 24.84 -8.08
C HIS A 232 -27.54 26.23 -7.63
N LYS A 233 -28.24 26.88 -6.69
CA LYS A 233 -27.80 28.17 -6.13
C LYS A 233 -26.45 28.06 -5.41
N ILE A 234 -26.24 27.02 -4.60
CA ILE A 234 -24.95 26.78 -3.93
C ILE A 234 -23.82 26.60 -4.95
N ALA A 235 -24.04 25.77 -5.97
CA ALA A 235 -23.05 25.55 -7.02
C ALA A 235 -22.74 26.84 -7.80
N LYS A 236 -23.74 27.69 -8.08
CA LYS A 236 -23.57 28.98 -8.74
C LYS A 236 -22.73 29.95 -7.88
N VAL A 237 -22.91 29.97 -6.57
CA VAL A 237 -22.06 30.75 -5.63
C VAL A 237 -20.61 30.27 -5.65
N LEU A 238 -20.39 28.95 -5.67
CA LEU A 238 -19.06 28.35 -5.79
C LEU A 238 -18.39 28.65 -7.14
N ARG A 239 -19.13 28.57 -8.26
CA ARG A 239 -18.65 28.94 -9.61
C ARG A 239 -18.40 30.45 -9.76
N CYS A 240 -19.22 31.32 -9.17
CA CYS A 240 -19.04 32.78 -9.24
C CYS A 240 -17.78 33.29 -8.51
N LYS A 241 -17.25 32.55 -7.53
CA LYS A 241 -15.92 32.86 -6.96
C LYS A 241 -14.79 32.59 -7.97
N THR A 242 -14.97 31.65 -8.90
CA THR A 242 -14.00 31.31 -9.96
C THR A 242 -14.18 32.15 -11.23
N CYS A 243 -15.41 32.52 -11.61
CA CYS A 243 -15.70 33.33 -12.81
C CYS A 243 -15.38 34.82 -12.72
N LYS A 244 -15.27 35.42 -11.52
CA LYS A 244 -14.91 36.84 -11.39
C LYS A 244 -13.52 37.21 -11.96
N ARG A 245 -12.71 36.23 -12.38
CA ARG A 245 -11.35 36.47 -12.89
C ARG A 245 -11.21 36.53 -14.42
N ILE A 246 -12.22 36.13 -15.20
CA ILE A 246 -12.05 35.97 -16.68
C ILE A 246 -12.74 37.08 -17.49
N GLN A 247 -13.68 37.85 -16.94
CA GLN A 247 -14.48 38.81 -17.70
C GLN A 247 -13.88 40.24 -17.80
N SER A 248 -12.56 40.39 -17.66
CA SER A 248 -11.90 41.72 -17.80
C SER A 248 -11.14 41.92 -19.11
N VAL A 249 -11.26 41.02 -20.10
CA VAL A 249 -10.58 41.19 -21.40
C VAL A 249 -11.53 40.84 -22.54
N LEU A 250 -12.28 41.83 -23.02
CA LEU A 250 -12.67 42.02 -24.42
C LEU A 250 -13.29 43.43 -24.54
N PRO A 251 -12.87 44.27 -25.50
CA PRO A 251 -13.29 45.66 -25.57
C PRO A 251 -14.72 45.79 -26.13
N HIS A 252 -15.41 46.78 -25.58
CA HIS A 252 -16.70 47.32 -25.97
C HIS A 252 -16.68 47.74 -27.45
N ASP A 253 -17.59 47.20 -28.27
CA ASP A 253 -17.99 47.89 -29.49
C ASP A 253 -19.50 48.12 -29.45
N ASN A 254 -19.87 49.36 -29.76
CA ASN A 254 -21.19 49.93 -29.59
C ASN A 254 -22.02 49.64 -30.83
N THR A 255 -23.23 49.11 -30.65
CA THR A 255 -24.33 49.44 -31.56
C THR A 255 -25.64 49.26 -30.81
N GLU A 256 -26.34 50.38 -30.65
CA GLU A 256 -27.68 50.48 -30.11
C GLU A 256 -28.68 49.83 -31.07
N GLU A 257 -29.53 48.94 -30.58
CA GLU A 257 -30.88 48.78 -31.13
C GLU A 257 -31.84 48.26 -30.05
N ASN A 258 -32.88 49.05 -29.80
CA ASN A 258 -33.99 48.79 -28.89
C ASN A 258 -34.64 47.42 -29.13
N LYS A 259 -34.60 46.53 -28.15
CA LYS A 259 -35.63 45.51 -27.92
C LYS A 259 -35.85 45.35 -26.42
N SER A 260 -37.07 45.68 -26.03
CA SER A 260 -37.78 45.28 -24.81
C SER A 260 -37.03 44.26 -23.94
N GLU A 261 -36.65 44.66 -22.74
CA GLU A 261 -36.20 43.77 -21.68
C GLU A 261 -37.33 42.81 -21.29
N ALA A 262 -37.47 41.73 -22.05
CA ALA A 262 -37.97 40.49 -21.50
C ALA A 262 -36.89 40.02 -20.53
N ILE A 263 -37.16 40.09 -19.23
CA ILE A 263 -36.44 39.29 -18.24
C ILE A 263 -36.73 37.83 -18.62
N VAL A 264 -35.89 37.27 -19.48
CA VAL A 264 -35.87 35.83 -19.75
C VAL A 264 -35.42 35.22 -18.42
N PHE A 265 -36.39 34.78 -17.62
CA PHE A 265 -36.11 33.77 -16.61
C PHE A 265 -35.57 32.58 -17.41
N GLU A 266 -34.25 32.39 -17.39
CA GLU A 266 -33.63 31.14 -17.85
C GLU A 266 -34.34 30.02 -17.09
N GLU A 267 -35.23 29.29 -17.77
CA GLU A 267 -35.89 28.12 -17.20
C GLU A 267 -34.81 27.10 -16.90
N VAL A 268 -34.48 26.96 -15.61
CA VAL A 268 -33.44 26.04 -15.13
C VAL A 268 -33.86 24.62 -15.54
N ASN A 269 -33.04 23.97 -16.34
CA ASN A 269 -33.31 22.61 -16.79
C ASN A 269 -32.62 21.58 -15.88
N TRP A 270 -33.08 20.33 -15.90
CA TRP A 270 -32.46 19.23 -15.16
C TRP A 270 -30.98 19.02 -15.54
N ILE A 271 -30.59 19.36 -16.78
CA ILE A 271 -29.20 19.32 -17.26
C ILE A 271 -28.33 20.33 -16.49
N ASP A 272 -28.84 21.53 -16.20
CA ASP A 272 -28.10 22.56 -15.46
C ASP A 272 -27.94 22.17 -13.99
N ILE A 273 -28.93 21.47 -13.44
CA ILE A 273 -28.87 20.91 -12.09
C ILE A 273 -27.83 19.80 -12.01
N VAL A 274 -27.82 18.87 -12.96
CA VAL A 274 -26.80 17.80 -13.03
C VAL A 274 -25.41 18.40 -13.17
N ALA A 275 -25.20 19.37 -14.07
CA ALA A 275 -23.91 20.05 -14.21
C ALA A 275 -23.49 20.79 -12.92
N SER A 276 -24.46 21.28 -12.15
CA SER A 276 -24.20 21.92 -10.85
C SER A 276 -23.79 20.89 -9.80
N MET A 277 -24.44 19.72 -9.77
CA MET A 277 -24.08 18.59 -8.90
C MET A 277 -22.69 18.05 -9.25
N ASP A 278 -22.38 17.88 -10.53
CA ASP A 278 -21.08 17.46 -11.04
C ASP A 278 -19.92 18.28 -10.45
N VAL A 279 -20.05 19.61 -10.43
CA VAL A 279 -18.99 20.48 -9.88
C VAL A 279 -18.83 20.32 -8.37
N LEU A 280 -19.93 20.15 -7.63
CA LEU A 280 -19.87 19.92 -6.19
C LEU A 280 -19.23 18.56 -5.87
N LEU A 281 -19.65 17.51 -6.58
CA LEU A 281 -19.10 16.16 -6.44
C LEU A 281 -17.63 16.11 -6.84
N PHE A 282 -17.25 16.78 -7.93
CA PHE A 282 -15.85 16.91 -8.34
C PHE A 282 -14.99 17.52 -7.23
N ILE A 283 -15.39 18.66 -6.65
CA ILE A 283 -14.64 19.31 -5.58
C ILE A 283 -14.56 18.40 -4.34
N PHE A 284 -15.68 17.77 -3.96
CA PHE A 284 -15.74 16.88 -2.82
C PHE A 284 -14.81 15.66 -2.98
N PHE A 285 -14.91 14.94 -4.11
CA PHE A 285 -14.08 13.75 -4.34
C PHE A 285 -12.61 14.12 -4.62
N MET A 286 -12.31 15.25 -5.27
CA MET A 286 -10.92 15.69 -5.47
C MET A 286 -10.27 16.04 -4.14
N THR A 287 -10.97 16.75 -3.26
CA THR A 287 -10.43 17.10 -1.93
C THR A 287 -10.25 15.84 -1.07
N LEU A 288 -11.20 14.90 -1.13
CA LEU A 288 -11.10 13.62 -0.42
C LEU A 288 -9.90 12.78 -0.91
N THR A 289 -9.70 12.69 -2.23
CA THR A 289 -8.58 11.92 -2.80
C THR A 289 -7.23 12.53 -2.48
N ILE A 290 -7.07 13.86 -2.59
CA ILE A 290 -5.84 14.57 -2.24
C ILE A 290 -5.53 14.45 -0.74
N LEU A 291 -6.53 14.68 0.12
CA LEU A 291 -6.36 14.56 1.57
C LEU A 291 -6.03 13.12 1.97
N GLY A 292 -6.72 12.14 1.40
CA GLY A 292 -6.48 10.72 1.64
C GLY A 292 -5.05 10.31 1.27
N ALA A 293 -4.60 10.69 0.07
CA ALA A 293 -3.21 10.47 -0.35
C ALA A 293 -2.22 11.11 0.63
N PHE A 294 -2.40 12.38 0.99
CA PHE A 294 -1.51 13.09 1.91
C PHE A 294 -1.43 12.41 3.29
N VAL A 295 -2.57 12.07 3.89
CA VAL A 295 -2.62 11.43 5.22
C VAL A 295 -1.87 10.10 5.21
N ILE A 296 -2.03 9.30 4.16
CA ILE A 296 -1.38 7.99 4.07
C ILE A 296 0.12 8.14 3.83
N PHE A 297 0.56 9.03 2.95
CA PHE A 297 1.99 9.27 2.73
C PHE A 297 2.66 9.90 3.95
N ALA A 298 2.00 10.84 4.63
CA ALA A 298 2.53 11.43 5.85
C ALA A 298 2.67 10.39 6.97
N LYS A 299 1.66 9.51 7.14
CA LYS A 299 1.70 8.43 8.13
C LYS A 299 2.73 7.35 7.78
N ALA A 300 2.95 7.11 6.49
CA ALA A 300 3.93 6.14 6.00
C ALA A 300 5.38 6.65 6.05
N ALA A 301 5.60 7.97 5.92
CA ALA A 301 6.92 8.60 5.96
C ALA A 301 7.36 9.02 7.38
N GLY A 302 6.42 9.13 8.33
CA GLY A 302 6.68 9.60 9.70
C GLY A 302 7.27 8.58 10.68
N HIS A 303 7.68 7.40 10.22
CA HIS A 303 8.25 6.33 11.05
C HIS A 303 9.49 5.69 10.42
#